data_AF-A0A966BBV2-F1
#
_entry.id   AF-A0A966BBV2-F1
#
_cell.length_a   1.000
_cell.length_b   1.000
_cell.length_c   1.000
_cell.angle_alpha   90.00
_cell.angle_beta   90.00
_cell.angle_gamma   90.00
#
_symmetry.space_group_name_H-M   'P 1'
#
loop_
_entity.id
_entity.type
_entity.pdbx_description
1 polymer ?
#
loop_
_entity_poly.entity_id
_entity_poly.type
_entity_poly.pdbx_seq_one_letter_code
_entity_poly.pdbx_strand_id
1 'polypeptide(L)' 'MPLVTCPHCEEDENLEGKTVDGVITITCGECGAMWDRDFTPKCLRCGSTEVRDALQAILDKSRGTQLSIQSL' A
#
# COMPACT_ATOMS: atom_id res chain seq x y z
N MET A 1 4.72 -3.26 11.44
CA MET A 1 3.49 -3.93 10.94
C MET A 1 3.79 -4.39 9.53
N PRO A 2 3.66 -5.70 9.23
CA PRO A 2 3.91 -6.21 7.89
C PRO A 2 2.91 -5.60 6.90
N LEU A 3 3.38 -5.30 5.69
CA LEU A 3 2.57 -4.67 4.64
C LEU A 3 1.61 -5.66 3.98
N VAL A 4 1.81 -6.96 4.19
CA VAL A 4 1.06 -8.08 3.61
C VAL A 4 1.37 -9.33 4.47
N THR A 5 0.37 -10.18 4.69
CA THR A 5 0.48 -11.42 5.47
C THR A 5 -0.37 -12.48 4.81
N CYS A 6 0.03 -13.75 4.86
CA CYS A 6 -0.74 -14.86 4.32
C CYS A 6 -2.09 -14.99 5.04
N PRO A 7 -3.24 -14.99 4.32
CA PRO A 7 -4.56 -15.07 4.94
C PRO A 7 -4.87 -16.46 5.53
N HIS A 8 -4.01 -17.45 5.32
CA HIS A 8 -4.21 -18.83 5.79
C HIS A 8 -3.30 -19.24 6.94
N CYS A 9 -2.01 -18.88 6.90
CA CYS A 9 -1.02 -19.34 7.88
C CYS A 9 -0.26 -18.21 8.58
N GLU A 10 -0.68 -16.96 8.38
CA GLU A 10 -0.08 -15.77 9.00
C GLU A 10 1.41 -15.52 8.67
N GLU A 11 1.97 -16.25 7.71
CA GLU A 11 3.33 -16.04 7.19
C GLU A 11 3.48 -14.65 6.57
N ASP A 12 4.56 -13.94 6.91
CA ASP A 12 4.83 -12.57 6.44
C ASP A 12 6.24 -12.37 5.88
N GLU A 13 7.11 -13.39 5.89
CA GLU A 13 8.47 -13.33 5.36
C GLU A 13 8.59 -14.08 4.02
N ASN A 14 8.08 -15.32 3.94
CA ASN A 14 8.21 -16.19 2.77
C ASN A 14 7.07 -15.99 1.75
N LEU A 15 7.00 -14.80 1.15
CA LEU A 15 5.96 -14.40 0.20
C LEU A 15 6.56 -13.94 -1.15
N GLU A 16 6.08 -14.51 -2.25
CA GLU A 16 6.47 -14.12 -3.61
C GLU A 16 5.33 -13.35 -4.30
N GLY A 17 5.62 -12.17 -4.86
CA GLY A 17 4.67 -11.36 -5.61
C GLY A 17 4.96 -11.36 -7.11
N LYS A 18 3.94 -11.56 -7.93
CA LYS A 18 4.02 -11.47 -9.39
C LYS A 18 2.93 -10.56 -9.95
N THR A 19 3.34 -9.64 -10.84
CA THR A 19 2.38 -8.79 -11.57
C THR A 19 1.84 -9.54 -12.78
N VAL A 20 0.52 -9.72 -12.85
CA VAL A 20 -0.20 -10.33 -13.97
C VAL A 20 -1.39 -9.43 -14.29
N ASP A 21 -1.51 -8.97 -15.54
CA ASP A 21 -2.61 -8.12 -16.00
C ASP A 21 -2.89 -6.87 -15.14
N GLY A 22 -1.83 -6.30 -14.54
CA GLY A 22 -1.91 -5.11 -13.68
C GLY A 22 -2.32 -5.40 -12.24
N VAL A 23 -2.54 -6.66 -11.87
CA VAL A 23 -2.79 -7.11 -10.50
C VAL A 23 -1.51 -7.75 -9.94
N ILE A 24 -1.26 -7.58 -8.63
CA ILE A 24 -0.16 -8.30 -7.96
C ILE A 24 -0.75 -9.52 -7.26
N THR A 25 -0.49 -10.70 -7.81
CA THR A 25 -0.82 -11.98 -7.18
C THR A 25 0.33 -12.41 -6.27
N ILE A 26 0.01 -12.78 -5.04
CA ILE A 26 0.95 -13.22 -4.01
C ILE A 26 0.82 -14.73 -3.84
N THR A 27 1.96 -15.41 -3.71
CA THR A 27 2.07 -16.83 -3.38
C THR A 27 2.81 -16.97 -2.05
N CYS A 28 2.24 -17.71 -1.10
CA CYS A 28 2.91 -18.06 0.15
C CYS A 28 3.81 -19.29 -0.06
N GLY A 29 5.09 -19.18 0.32
CA GLY A 29 6.05 -20.27 0.22
C GLY A 29 5.86 -21.35 1.28
N GLU A 30 5.21 -21.06 2.41
CA GLU A 30 4.97 -22.03 3.49
C GLU A 30 3.74 -22.91 3.24
N CYS A 31 2.59 -22.31 2.90
CA CYS A 31 1.33 -23.04 2.73
C CYS A 31 0.84 -23.15 1.28
N GLY A 32 1.48 -22.45 0.33
CA GLY A 32 1.11 -22.47 -1.08
C GLY A 32 -0.13 -21.65 -1.45
N ALA A 33 -0.74 -20.94 -0.49
CA ALA A 33 -1.89 -20.11 -0.78
C ALA A 33 -1.56 -19.01 -1.80
N MET A 34 -2.51 -18.74 -2.70
CA MET A 34 -2.40 -17.70 -3.73
C MET A 34 -3.57 -16.72 -3.60
N TRP A 35 -3.28 -15.43 -3.61
CA TRP A 35 -4.30 -14.39 -3.53
C TRP A 35 -3.85 -13.09 -4.19
N ASP A 36 -4.80 -12.28 -4.64
CA ASP A 36 -4.52 -10.96 -5.21
C ASP A 36 -4.38 -9.91 -4.10
N ARG A 37 -3.39 -9.02 -4.26
CA ARG A 37 -3.16 -7.93 -3.32
C ARG A 37 -4.21 -6.85 -3.50
N ASP A 38 -4.98 -6.58 -2.43
CA ASP A 38 -5.93 -5.47 -2.38
C ASP A 38 -5.17 -4.14 -2.22
N PHE A 39 -5.18 -3.32 -3.27
CA PHE A 39 -4.62 -1.96 -3.26
C PHE A 39 -5.62 -0.89 -2.88
N THR A 40 -6.87 -1.24 -2.55
CA THR A 40 -7.91 -0.27 -2.21
C THR A 40 -7.48 0.52 -0.98
N PRO A 41 -7.24 1.84 -1.10
CA PRO A 41 -6.84 2.64 0.05
C PRO A 41 -7.97 2.65 1.09
N LYS A 42 -7.61 2.46 2.37
CA LYS A 42 -8.57 2.43 3.49
C LYS A 42 -8.10 3.36 4.61
N CYS A 43 -9.03 4.11 5.19
CA CYS A 43 -8.74 4.96 6.34
C CYS A 43 -8.34 4.09 7.53
N LEU A 44 -7.12 4.26 8.06
CA LEU A 44 -6.62 3.51 9.22
C LEU A 44 -7.45 3.73 10.50
N ARG A 45 -8.26 4.79 10.55
CA ARG A 45 -9.09 5.13 11.72
C ARG A 45 -10.49 4.53 11.66
N CYS A 46 -11.13 4.49 10.49
CA CYS A 46 -12.54 4.08 10.35
C CYS A 46 -12.79 2.98 9.30
N GLY A 47 -11.77 2.53 8.57
CA GLY A 47 -11.88 1.48 7.56
C GLY A 47 -12.55 1.89 6.24
N SER A 48 -13.05 3.13 6.14
CA SER A 48 -13.70 3.61 4.90
C SER A 48 -12.73 3.60 3.71
N THR A 49 -13.24 3.19 2.54
CA THR A 49 -12.57 3.29 1.24
C THR A 49 -12.80 4.64 0.56
N GLU A 50 -13.66 5.50 1.12
CA GLU A 50 -13.88 6.87 0.65
C GLU A 50 -12.73 7.80 1.10
N VAL A 51 -11.52 7.44 0.69
CA VAL A 51 -10.31 8.20 0.95
C VAL A 51 -9.79 8.79 -0.35
N ARG A 52 -9.15 9.95 -0.25
CA ARG A 52 -8.45 10.58 -1.36
C ARG A 52 -6.98 10.62 -1.01
N ASP A 53 -6.13 10.52 -2.03
CA ASP A 53 -4.69 10.67 -1.85
C ASP A 53 -4.40 12.01 -1.18
N ALA A 54 -3.67 11.97 -0.07
CA ALA A 54 -3.21 13.17 0.58
C ALA A 54 -2.08 13.77 -0.26
N LEU A 55 -2.29 14.98 -0.77
CA LEU A 55 -1.20 15.74 -1.41
C LEU A 55 -0.10 15.97 -0.37
N GLN A 56 1.03 15.28 -0.51
CA GLN A 56 2.20 15.56 0.30
C GLN A 56 2.77 16.91 -0.13
N ALA A 57 2.77 17.88 0.78
CA ALA A 57 3.55 19.09 0.59
C ALA A 57 5.04 18.71 0.54
N ILE A 58 5.68 18.88 -0.62
CA ILE A 58 7.13 18.70 -0.76
C ILE A 58 7.81 19.89 -0.06
N LEU A 59 8.36 19.65 1.14
CA LEU A 59 9.10 20.65 1.92
C LEU A 59 10.57 20.79 1.45
N ASP A 60 10.87 20.76 0.14
CA ASP A 60 12.27 20.77 -0.32
C ASP A 60 12.90 22.17 -0.42
N LYS A 61 12.12 23.26 -0.34
CA LYS A 61 12.66 24.62 -0.50
C LYS A 61 12.07 25.60 0.51
N SER A 62 12.65 25.63 1.71
CA SER A 62 12.45 26.75 2.63
C SER A 62 13.21 27.99 2.13
N ARG A 63 12.61 28.75 1.22
CA ARG A 63 13.01 30.15 0.98
C ARG A 63 11.87 31.07 1.40
N GLY A 64 11.78 31.30 2.71
CA GLY A 64 10.93 32.30 3.37
C GLY A 64 9.45 31.93 3.41
N THR A 65 8.94 31.61 4.60
CA THR A 65 7.52 31.58 5.09
C THR A 65 6.36 31.14 4.17
N GLN A 66 6.60 30.70 2.94
CA GLN A 66 5.58 30.45 1.94
C GLN A 66 5.53 28.95 1.64
N LEU A 67 4.39 28.35 1.94
CA LEU A 67 4.08 26.97 1.60
C LEU A 67 3.57 26.95 0.16
N SER A 68 4.30 26.28 -0.74
CA SER A 68 3.82 26.02 -2.10
C SER A 68 3.22 24.62 -2.14
N ILE A 69 1.91 24.54 -2.38
CA ILE A 69 1.25 23.27 -2.71
C ILE A 69 1.28 23.15 -4.23
N GLN A 70 1.92 22.10 -4.75
CA GLN A 70 1.86 21.77 -6.18
C GLN A 70 0.93 20.58 -6.40
N SER A 71 0.05 20.71 -7.40
CA SER A 71 -0.75 19.61 -7.97
C SER A 71 -0.19 19.27 -9.35
N LEU A 72 0.02 17.99 -9.63
CA LEU A 72 0.25 17.49 -10.99
C LEU A 72 -1.07 17.40 -11.76
#